data_AF-A0A097ZQH9-F1
#
_entry.id   AF-A0A097ZQH9-F1
#
_cell.length_a   1.000
_cell.length_b   1.000
_cell.length_c   1.000
_cell.angle_alpha   90.00
_cell.angle_beta   90.00
_cell.angle_gamma   90.00
#
_symmetry.space_group_name_H-M   'P 1'
#
loop_
_entity.id
_entity.type
_entity.pdbx_description
1 polymer ?
#
loop_
_entity_poly.entity_id
_entity_poly.type
_entity_poly.pdbx_seq_one_letter_code
_entity_poly.pdbx_strand_id
1 'polypeptide(L)'
;MESATMPPRGVAAPRTPSSLQTLRCSHVLLATNDASKLQRLSCKATNGGGRVDRRDVLLGLGGAVAGGLATSHGGGALAAPIQPPDLQDCHPPNIPDSAPDLSCCLTSRTGTEIVDFKPPPASAPLRVRPAAHLVDQEHLAKYERAVSLMKQLPDDDPRSFGQQWRVHCAYCDAAYDQVGFPNLDLQIHNCWLFFPWHRFYLYFHERILGKLINDDTFALPFWNWDAPDGMALPAIYANMSSPLYDERRNPAHQPPFTLDLDYSGTDSTIPREQQIDQNLRIMYRQMISSAKKTELFFGQPYRQGDQPDPGAGSVENVPHGPVHVWTGNPSLPNGEDMGNFYSAARDPAFFAHHGNVDRMWYIWNGLRPGNTGFTDADWLDAAFLFYDEDARLVRVRVRDCLDPSALRFTYQDVGLPWLNAKPPSETGSPAPATGALPATLSQTVRVAVTRPRTSRSRREKEEEEEVLCVEGIEVADHLKFVKFDVFVNVPSQSGAATPAAAECAGSVALTPHAVRPGEGGRAVRTAARFGICDLLDDIGADGEKTIVVSLVPRCAGDTVTVGGVRIQYVK
;
A
#
# COMPACT_ATOMS: atom_id res chain seq x y z
N MET A 1 13.50 56.45 40.93
CA MET A 1 14.04 55.12 40.57
C MET A 1 12.86 54.30 40.08
N GLU A 2 12.51 54.43 38.81
CA GLU A 2 11.49 53.62 38.14
C GLU A 2 12.14 52.30 37.70
N SER A 3 11.49 51.19 38.05
CA SER A 3 11.89 49.84 37.65
C SER A 3 10.98 49.40 36.51
N ALA A 4 11.58 49.17 35.33
CA ALA A 4 10.91 48.70 34.13
C ALA A 4 10.60 47.20 34.23
N THR A 5 9.34 46.84 34.02
CA THR A 5 8.87 45.45 33.86
C THR A 5 8.68 45.16 32.37
N MET A 6 9.38 44.15 31.84
CA MET A 6 9.16 43.62 30.49
C MET A 6 7.94 42.68 30.45
N PRO A 7 7.19 42.61 29.33
CA PRO A 7 6.12 41.64 29.15
C PRO A 7 6.68 40.26 28.71
N PRO A 8 5.98 39.16 29.00
CA PRO A 8 6.43 37.81 28.66
C PRO A 8 6.33 37.53 27.16
N ARG A 9 7.29 36.75 26.65
CA ARG A 9 7.29 36.20 25.28
C ARG A 9 6.05 35.34 25.07
N GLY A 10 5.26 35.67 24.06
CA GLY A 10 4.09 34.90 23.64
C GLY A 10 4.48 33.49 23.21
N VAL A 11 3.79 32.51 23.78
CA VAL A 11 3.75 31.13 23.30
C VAL A 11 3.03 31.15 21.95
N ALA A 12 3.66 30.58 20.92
CA ALA A 12 3.04 30.43 19.61
C ALA A 12 1.76 29.59 19.74
N ALA A 13 0.64 30.09 19.21
CA ALA A 13 -0.60 29.33 19.15
C ALA A 13 -0.40 28.02 18.35
N PRO A 14 -1.00 26.90 18.76
CA PRO A 14 -0.93 25.66 18.00
C PRO A 14 -1.52 25.90 16.61
N ARG A 15 -0.75 25.59 15.57
CA ARG A 15 -1.24 25.59 14.19
C ARG A 15 -2.40 24.60 14.11
N THR A 16 -3.54 25.02 13.60
CA THR A 16 -4.65 24.12 13.28
C THR A 16 -4.14 22.96 12.41
N PRO A 17 -4.49 21.70 12.70
CA PRO A 17 -4.08 20.58 11.87
C PRO A 17 -4.50 20.83 10.42
N SER A 18 -3.56 20.76 9.49
CA SER A 18 -3.89 20.88 8.07
C SER A 18 -4.68 19.64 7.64
N SER A 19 -5.80 19.85 6.97
CA SER A 19 -6.63 18.78 6.39
C SER A 19 -6.56 18.82 4.86
N LEU A 20 -6.99 17.74 4.19
CA LEU A 20 -6.98 17.69 2.72
C LEU A 20 -7.88 18.78 2.10
N GLN A 21 -8.99 19.11 2.76
CA GLN A 21 -9.88 20.19 2.33
C GLN A 21 -9.21 21.57 2.46
N THR A 22 -8.48 21.81 3.55
CA THR A 22 -7.72 23.07 3.71
C THR A 22 -6.57 23.20 2.71
N LEU A 23 -5.94 22.09 2.30
CA LEU A 23 -4.93 22.08 1.24
C LEU A 23 -5.53 22.45 -0.12
N ARG A 24 -6.70 21.89 -0.47
CA ARG A 24 -7.42 22.26 -1.71
C ARG A 24 -7.77 23.75 -1.76
N CYS A 25 -8.14 24.36 -0.63
CA CYS A 25 -8.35 25.81 -0.54
C CYS A 25 -7.05 26.62 -0.60
N SER A 26 -5.94 26.09 -0.06
CA SER A 26 -4.64 26.78 -0.05
C SER A 26 -3.96 26.77 -1.43
N HIS A 27 -4.19 25.73 -2.23
CA HIS A 27 -3.77 25.67 -3.63
C HIS A 27 -4.50 26.68 -4.53
N VAL A 28 -5.58 27.31 -4.06
CA VAL A 28 -6.26 28.44 -4.73
C VAL A 28 -5.62 29.80 -4.35
N LEU A 29 -4.67 29.83 -3.40
CA LEU A 29 -4.04 31.06 -2.89
C LEU A 29 -2.51 31.07 -2.95
N LEU A 30 -1.91 30.41 -3.94
CA LEU A 30 -0.56 30.80 -4.38
C LEU A 30 -0.68 32.07 -5.23
N ALA A 31 -0.51 33.20 -4.55
CA ALA A 31 -0.51 34.53 -5.11
C ALA A 31 0.51 34.67 -6.26
N THR A 32 0.03 34.66 -7.49
CA THR A 32 0.73 35.27 -8.62
C THR A 32 0.52 36.78 -8.51
N ASN A 33 1.51 37.48 -7.97
CA ASN A 33 1.66 38.91 -8.23
C ASN A 33 2.13 39.07 -9.68
N ASP A 34 1.18 39.10 -10.62
CA ASP A 34 1.40 39.83 -11.85
C ASP A 34 0.06 40.31 -12.43
N ALA A 35 -0.11 41.63 -12.40
CA ALA A 35 -1.25 42.30 -12.98
C ALA A 35 -0.99 42.50 -14.47
N SER A 36 -1.76 41.83 -15.34
CA SER A 36 -2.47 42.45 -16.48
C SER A 36 -2.89 41.46 -17.57
N LYS A 37 -4.07 41.76 -18.15
CA LYS A 37 -4.68 41.24 -19.40
C LYS A 37 -5.49 39.93 -19.30
N LEU A 38 -6.75 40.13 -18.91
CA LEU A 38 -7.89 39.30 -19.35
C LEU A 38 -8.02 39.34 -20.88
N GLN A 39 -7.69 38.25 -21.57
CA GLN A 39 -8.18 37.98 -22.92
C GLN A 39 -9.25 36.89 -22.87
N ARG A 40 -10.48 37.27 -23.22
CA ARG A 40 -11.61 36.36 -23.47
C ARG A 40 -11.33 35.60 -24.76
N LEU A 41 -11.17 34.28 -24.66
CA LEU A 41 -11.21 33.39 -25.83
C LEU A 41 -12.58 32.73 -25.91
N SER A 42 -13.32 33.12 -26.94
CA SER A 42 -14.61 32.56 -27.34
C SER A 42 -14.38 31.33 -28.21
N CYS A 43 -14.88 30.17 -27.79
CA CYS A 43 -14.89 28.96 -28.61
C CYS A 43 -15.99 29.08 -29.67
N LYS A 44 -15.59 29.08 -30.95
CA LYS A 44 -16.50 28.86 -32.09
C LYS A 44 -16.13 27.52 -32.74
N ALA A 45 -17.11 26.63 -32.82
CA ALA A 45 -17.02 25.35 -33.48
C ALA A 45 -16.82 25.50 -34.99
N THR A 46 -16.02 24.61 -35.60
CA THR A 46 -16.08 24.34 -37.03
C THR A 46 -16.11 22.84 -37.26
N ASN A 47 -17.22 22.40 -37.89
CA ASN A 47 -17.38 21.10 -38.51
C ASN A 47 -16.48 21.03 -39.76
N GLY A 48 -15.77 19.91 -39.92
CA GLY A 48 -15.08 19.55 -41.14
C GLY A 48 -15.00 18.04 -41.26
N GLY A 49 -15.86 17.47 -42.10
CA GLY A 49 -15.95 16.02 -42.33
C GLY A 49 -14.81 15.47 -43.19
N GLY A 50 -14.60 14.16 -43.08
CA GLY A 50 -13.68 13.39 -43.92
C GLY A 50 -13.79 11.89 -43.66
N ARG A 51 -14.43 11.19 -44.61
CA ARG A 51 -14.70 9.74 -44.72
C ARG A 51 -13.48 8.82 -44.56
N VAL A 52 -13.68 7.63 -43.97
CA VAL A 52 -13.23 6.29 -44.45
C VAL A 52 -14.21 5.25 -43.87
N ASP A 53 -15.20 4.76 -44.62
CA ASP A 53 -15.25 3.57 -45.49
C ASP A 53 -15.47 2.23 -44.75
N ARG A 54 -16.57 1.57 -45.12
CA ARG A 54 -17.11 0.33 -44.55
C ARG A 54 -16.76 -0.85 -45.44
N ARG A 55 -16.19 -1.93 -44.91
CA ARG A 55 -16.39 -3.29 -45.44
C ARG A 55 -16.39 -4.32 -44.31
N ASP A 56 -17.57 -4.86 -44.07
CA ASP A 56 -17.79 -6.17 -43.46
C ASP A 56 -17.46 -7.28 -44.48
N VAL A 57 -16.76 -8.33 -44.05
CA VAL A 57 -16.95 -9.70 -44.57
C VAL A 57 -16.88 -10.65 -43.38
N LEU A 58 -17.94 -11.43 -43.24
CA LEU A 58 -18.22 -12.43 -42.20
C LEU A 58 -17.90 -13.84 -42.71
N LEU A 59 -17.65 -14.74 -41.74
CA LEU A 59 -17.81 -16.21 -41.72
C LEU A 59 -16.60 -17.11 -42.06
N GLY A 60 -16.31 -18.01 -41.10
CA GLY A 60 -15.60 -19.28 -41.33
C GLY A 60 -15.11 -19.95 -40.05
N LEU A 61 -15.89 -20.91 -39.53
CA LEU A 61 -15.59 -21.81 -38.40
C LEU A 61 -14.32 -22.67 -38.61
N GLY A 62 -13.66 -23.07 -37.51
CA GLY A 62 -12.80 -24.25 -37.45
C GLY A 62 -11.63 -24.12 -36.48
N GLY A 63 -11.68 -24.86 -35.37
CA GLY A 63 -10.62 -24.87 -34.36
C GLY A 63 -9.37 -25.63 -34.78
N ALA A 64 -8.24 -25.29 -34.17
CA ALA A 64 -7.18 -26.22 -33.75
C ALA A 64 -6.13 -25.47 -32.93
N VAL A 65 -5.63 -26.19 -31.93
CA VAL A 65 -4.56 -25.89 -30.98
C VAL A 65 -3.28 -25.44 -31.70
N ALA A 66 -2.66 -24.37 -31.22
CA ALA A 66 -1.25 -24.09 -31.50
C ALA A 66 -0.60 -23.49 -30.25
N GLY A 67 0.11 -24.34 -29.51
CA GLY A 67 1.12 -23.88 -28.55
C GLY A 67 2.27 -23.22 -29.31
N GLY A 68 2.70 -22.06 -28.83
CA GLY A 68 3.83 -21.34 -29.38
C GLY A 68 4.67 -20.75 -28.25
N LEU A 69 5.86 -21.32 -28.04
CA LEU A 69 6.96 -20.60 -27.41
C LEU A 69 7.26 -19.36 -28.26
N ALA A 70 7.14 -18.17 -27.69
CA ALA A 70 7.60 -16.94 -28.32
C ALA A 70 8.75 -16.35 -27.50
N THR A 71 9.97 -16.70 -27.91
CA THR A 71 11.14 -15.85 -27.64
C THR A 71 11.04 -14.58 -28.49
N SER A 72 11.31 -13.45 -27.85
CA SER A 72 11.26 -12.07 -28.33
C SER A 72 11.73 -11.81 -29.77
N HIS A 73 10.99 -10.95 -30.49
CA HIS A 73 11.44 -9.68 -31.09
C HIS A 73 10.44 -9.19 -32.17
N GLY A 74 9.77 -8.05 -31.91
CA GLY A 74 9.18 -7.21 -32.96
C GLY A 74 7.78 -7.59 -33.46
N GLY A 75 6.75 -7.11 -32.77
CA GLY A 75 5.35 -7.10 -33.19
C GLY A 75 4.54 -6.43 -32.08
N GLY A 76 3.63 -5.50 -32.40
CA GLY A 76 2.99 -4.61 -31.42
C GLY A 76 2.59 -5.33 -30.13
N ALA A 77 3.00 -4.77 -28.98
CA ALA A 77 2.73 -5.37 -27.68
C ALA A 77 1.22 -5.62 -27.54
N LEU A 78 0.83 -6.88 -27.57
CA LEU A 78 -0.51 -7.29 -27.16
C LEU A 78 -0.61 -6.94 -25.67
N ALA A 79 -1.63 -6.18 -25.30
CA ALA A 79 -1.93 -5.88 -23.90
C ALA A 79 -2.04 -7.20 -23.12
N ALA A 80 -1.41 -7.27 -21.95
CA ALA A 80 -1.36 -8.43 -21.08
C ALA A 80 -1.78 -8.09 -19.64
N PRO A 81 -2.97 -7.47 -19.42
CA PRO A 81 -3.47 -7.20 -18.08
C PRO A 81 -3.68 -8.52 -17.31
N ILE A 82 -3.41 -8.49 -16.00
CA ILE A 82 -3.79 -9.59 -15.10
C ILE A 82 -5.29 -9.86 -15.24
N GLN A 83 -5.62 -11.13 -15.52
CA GLN A 83 -7.00 -11.58 -15.68
C GLN A 83 -7.55 -12.11 -14.36
N PRO A 84 -8.88 -12.06 -14.15
CA PRO A 84 -9.47 -12.65 -12.96
C PRO A 84 -9.27 -14.18 -12.98
N PRO A 85 -8.92 -14.81 -11.84
CA PRO A 85 -8.62 -16.24 -11.79
C PRO A 85 -9.87 -17.09 -12.05
N ASP A 86 -9.67 -18.34 -12.46
CA ASP A 86 -10.74 -19.34 -12.43
C ASP A 86 -10.92 -19.80 -10.98
N LEU A 87 -12.05 -19.46 -10.36
CA LEU A 87 -12.32 -19.81 -8.97
C LEU A 87 -12.46 -21.33 -8.74
N GLN A 88 -12.69 -22.11 -9.79
CA GLN A 88 -12.71 -23.58 -9.74
C GLN A 88 -11.30 -24.17 -9.74
N ASP A 89 -10.32 -23.47 -10.31
CA ASP A 89 -8.91 -23.85 -10.33
C ASP A 89 -8.19 -23.21 -9.13
N CYS A 90 -8.65 -23.62 -7.94
CA CYS A 90 -8.09 -23.17 -6.68
C CYS A 90 -7.28 -24.28 -6.03
N HIS A 91 -6.09 -23.94 -5.54
CA HIS A 91 -5.19 -24.86 -4.89
C HIS A 91 -5.01 -24.48 -3.41
N PRO A 92 -4.89 -25.47 -2.51
CA PRO A 92 -4.49 -25.20 -1.13
C PRO A 92 -3.13 -24.48 -1.11
N PRO A 93 -3.00 -23.35 -0.40
CA PRO A 93 -1.72 -22.66 -0.28
C PRO A 93 -0.73 -23.53 0.48
N ASN A 94 0.57 -23.38 0.17
CA ASN A 94 1.65 -24.08 0.85
C ASN A 94 1.99 -23.38 2.19
N ILE A 95 1.04 -23.38 3.12
CA ILE A 95 1.19 -22.83 4.49
C ILE A 95 1.71 -23.91 5.45
N PRO A 96 2.35 -23.54 6.58
CA PRO A 96 2.79 -24.51 7.58
C PRO A 96 1.65 -25.36 8.15
N ASP A 97 1.95 -26.62 8.48
CA ASP A 97 0.98 -27.57 9.10
C ASP A 97 0.39 -27.08 10.42
N SER A 98 1.00 -26.07 11.04
CA SER A 98 0.50 -25.41 12.26
C SER A 98 -0.69 -24.48 12.01
N ALA A 99 -1.02 -24.17 10.75
CA ALA A 99 -2.13 -23.29 10.39
C ALA A 99 -3.49 -23.98 10.66
N PRO A 100 -4.46 -23.28 11.29
CA PRO A 100 -5.71 -23.88 11.77
C PRO A 100 -6.75 -24.20 10.68
N ASP A 101 -6.68 -23.59 9.50
CA ASP A 101 -7.52 -23.93 8.34
C ASP A 101 -6.68 -23.74 7.07
N LEU A 102 -6.52 -24.84 6.33
CA LEU A 102 -5.64 -24.96 5.16
C LEU A 102 -6.32 -24.55 3.86
N SER A 103 -7.63 -24.26 3.85
CA SER A 103 -8.36 -23.95 2.62
C SER A 103 -8.73 -22.48 2.49
N CYS A 104 -8.10 -21.83 1.51
CA CYS A 104 -8.40 -20.47 1.11
C CYS A 104 -9.36 -20.39 -0.08
N CYS A 105 -9.83 -21.53 -0.58
CA CYS A 105 -10.66 -21.56 -1.76
C CYS A 105 -12.05 -20.99 -1.50
N LEU A 106 -12.44 -20.03 -2.33
CA LEU A 106 -13.75 -19.42 -2.30
C LEU A 106 -14.82 -20.43 -2.69
N THR A 107 -15.97 -20.38 -2.01
CA THR A 107 -17.14 -21.15 -2.44
C THR A 107 -17.60 -20.60 -3.79
N SER A 108 -17.47 -21.42 -4.83
CA SER A 108 -17.99 -21.12 -6.16
C SER A 108 -18.63 -22.38 -6.75
N ARG A 109 -19.75 -22.20 -7.44
CA ARG A 109 -20.48 -23.30 -8.08
C ARG A 109 -20.13 -23.32 -9.57
N THR A 110 -20.00 -24.51 -10.14
CA THR A 110 -19.82 -24.65 -11.59
C THR A 110 -20.99 -23.96 -12.31
N GLY A 111 -20.67 -23.07 -13.25
CA GLY A 111 -21.67 -22.30 -13.97
C GLY A 111 -22.21 -21.05 -13.25
N THR A 112 -21.60 -20.61 -12.13
CA THR A 112 -21.88 -19.29 -11.56
C THR A 112 -21.67 -18.21 -12.63
N GLU A 113 -22.72 -17.43 -12.90
CA GLU A 113 -22.65 -16.30 -13.82
C GLU A 113 -21.75 -15.19 -13.25
N ILE A 114 -20.80 -14.74 -14.06
CA ILE A 114 -19.98 -13.57 -13.76
C ILE A 114 -20.63 -12.36 -14.40
N VAL A 115 -20.98 -11.36 -13.59
CA VAL A 115 -21.52 -10.09 -14.06
C VAL A 115 -20.44 -9.01 -14.06
N ASP A 116 -20.41 -8.14 -15.07
CA ASP A 116 -19.49 -7.00 -15.05
C ASP A 116 -19.96 -5.92 -14.06
N PHE A 117 -19.00 -5.35 -13.34
CA PHE A 117 -19.23 -4.28 -12.38
C PHE A 117 -19.91 -3.08 -13.04
N LYS A 118 -20.85 -2.49 -12.31
CA LYS A 118 -21.48 -1.22 -12.66
C LYS A 118 -21.38 -0.28 -11.47
N PRO A 119 -20.85 0.94 -11.67
CA PRO A 119 -20.84 1.93 -10.61
C PRO A 119 -22.25 2.17 -10.06
N PRO A 120 -22.40 2.34 -8.73
CA PRO A 120 -23.69 2.70 -8.16
C PRO A 120 -24.20 4.04 -8.72
N PRO A 121 -25.52 4.24 -8.82
CA PRO A 121 -26.07 5.48 -9.35
C PRO A 121 -25.69 6.68 -8.48
N ALA A 122 -25.58 7.87 -9.07
CA ALA A 122 -25.25 9.10 -8.33
C ALA A 122 -26.27 9.46 -7.23
N SER A 123 -27.48 8.91 -7.30
CA SER A 123 -28.52 9.03 -6.26
C SER A 123 -28.27 8.15 -5.03
N ALA A 124 -27.37 7.17 -5.09
CA ALA A 124 -27.03 6.34 -3.94
C ALA A 124 -26.35 7.19 -2.85
N PRO A 125 -26.57 6.87 -1.57
CA PRO A 125 -25.94 7.59 -0.46
C PRO A 125 -24.42 7.65 -0.61
N LEU A 126 -23.83 8.80 -0.28
CA LEU A 126 -22.38 8.93 -0.16
C LEU A 126 -21.96 8.48 1.24
N ARG A 127 -21.30 7.33 1.34
CA ARG A 127 -20.79 6.78 2.61
C ARG A 127 -19.56 7.55 3.05
N VAL A 128 -19.51 8.02 4.29
CA VAL A 128 -18.35 8.72 4.86
C VAL A 128 -17.69 7.80 5.87
N ARG A 129 -16.56 7.19 5.49
CA ARG A 129 -15.79 6.31 6.37
C ARG A 129 -15.23 7.10 7.55
N PRO A 130 -15.62 6.82 8.80
CA PRO A 130 -15.15 7.59 9.97
C PRO A 130 -13.80 7.08 10.48
N ALA A 131 -13.06 7.93 11.19
CA ALA A 131 -11.88 7.49 11.91
C ALA A 131 -12.31 6.60 13.09
N ALA A 132 -11.75 5.40 13.21
CA ALA A 132 -12.19 4.37 14.17
C ALA A 132 -12.17 4.82 15.64
N HIS A 133 -11.26 5.72 16.01
CA HIS A 133 -11.16 6.27 17.38
C HIS A 133 -12.19 7.38 17.67
N LEU A 134 -12.94 7.84 16.66
CA LEU A 134 -13.94 8.91 16.76
C LEU A 134 -15.37 8.41 16.51
N VAL A 135 -15.58 7.11 16.28
CA VAL A 135 -16.93 6.57 16.08
C VAL A 135 -17.75 6.71 17.34
N ASP A 136 -19.02 7.08 17.18
CA ASP A 136 -19.96 7.15 18.30
C ASP A 136 -20.57 5.77 18.62
N GLN A 137 -21.38 5.73 19.68
CA GLN A 137 -22.03 4.51 20.15
C GLN A 137 -23.09 3.98 19.16
N GLU A 138 -23.73 4.84 18.37
CA GLU A 138 -24.72 4.42 17.39
C GLU A 138 -24.02 3.70 16.22
N HIS A 139 -22.95 4.28 15.71
CA HIS A 139 -22.14 3.70 14.66
C HIS A 139 -21.51 2.37 15.12
N LEU A 140 -20.96 2.33 16.34
CA LEU A 140 -20.42 1.11 16.92
C LEU A 140 -21.47 0.00 17.00
N ALA A 141 -22.67 0.30 17.52
CA ALA A 141 -23.75 -0.69 17.62
C ALA A 141 -24.18 -1.23 16.25
N LYS A 142 -24.23 -0.36 15.21
CA LYS A 142 -24.50 -0.80 13.83
C LYS A 142 -23.40 -1.72 13.31
N TYR A 143 -22.14 -1.36 13.52
CA TYR A 143 -21.01 -2.15 13.05
C TYR A 143 -20.93 -3.51 13.75
N GLU A 144 -21.08 -3.55 15.07
CA GLU A 144 -21.13 -4.79 15.85
C GLU A 144 -22.28 -5.68 15.37
N ARG A 145 -23.47 -5.11 15.14
CA ARG A 145 -24.61 -5.85 14.60
C ARG A 145 -24.31 -6.43 13.22
N ALA A 146 -23.71 -5.64 12.33
CA ALA A 146 -23.37 -6.08 10.97
C ALA A 146 -22.36 -7.24 10.96
N VAL A 147 -21.27 -7.13 11.73
CA VAL A 147 -20.28 -8.21 11.84
C VAL A 147 -20.85 -9.44 12.54
N SER A 148 -21.70 -9.26 13.56
CA SER A 148 -22.40 -10.37 14.22
C SER A 148 -23.27 -11.15 13.23
N LEU A 149 -24.04 -10.45 12.39
CA LEU A 149 -24.87 -11.08 11.36
C LEU A 149 -24.02 -11.75 10.28
N MET A 150 -22.92 -11.12 9.87
CA MET A 150 -21.98 -11.68 8.89
C MET A 150 -21.34 -12.98 9.38
N LYS A 151 -21.01 -13.06 10.68
CA LYS A 151 -20.49 -14.26 11.36
C LYS A 151 -21.55 -15.36 11.56
N GLN A 152 -22.84 -15.03 11.48
CA GLN A 152 -23.95 -15.98 11.59
C GLN A 152 -24.42 -16.54 10.25
N LEU A 153 -23.94 -15.98 9.13
CA LEU A 153 -24.24 -16.52 7.81
C LEU A 153 -23.67 -17.95 7.67
N PRO A 154 -24.30 -18.82 6.85
CA PRO A 154 -23.74 -20.12 6.52
C PRO A 154 -22.32 -20.01 5.96
N ASP A 155 -21.45 -20.97 6.29
CA ASP A 155 -20.04 -20.97 5.84
C ASP A 155 -19.88 -21.01 4.31
N ASP A 156 -20.89 -21.50 3.58
CA ASP A 156 -20.94 -21.55 2.12
C ASP A 156 -21.59 -20.31 1.48
N ASP A 157 -22.15 -19.38 2.28
CA ASP A 157 -22.57 -18.07 1.80
C ASP A 157 -21.32 -17.23 1.50
N PRO A 158 -21.11 -16.74 0.25
CA PRO A 158 -19.92 -15.98 -0.13
C PRO A 158 -19.77 -14.65 0.63
N ARG A 159 -20.83 -14.21 1.33
CA ARG A 159 -20.85 -13.01 2.16
C ARG A 159 -20.51 -13.29 3.62
N SER A 160 -20.45 -14.55 4.03
CA SER A 160 -20.09 -14.93 5.40
C SER A 160 -18.72 -14.41 5.77
N PHE A 161 -18.49 -14.18 7.06
CA PHE A 161 -17.20 -13.71 7.54
C PHE A 161 -16.10 -14.71 7.16
N GLY A 162 -16.43 -16.00 7.18
CA GLY A 162 -15.58 -17.11 6.72
C GLY A 162 -15.12 -16.96 5.27
N GLN A 163 -16.05 -16.67 4.35
CA GLN A 163 -15.71 -16.47 2.95
C GLN A 163 -14.98 -15.15 2.69
N GLN A 164 -15.31 -14.10 3.43
CA GLN A 164 -14.65 -12.80 3.29
C GLN A 164 -13.16 -12.88 3.60
N TRP A 165 -12.73 -13.48 4.72
CA TRP A 165 -11.29 -13.60 4.99
C TRP A 165 -10.57 -14.52 3.99
N ARG A 166 -11.25 -15.54 3.44
CA ARG A 166 -10.70 -16.41 2.38
C ARG A 166 -10.39 -15.64 1.10
N VAL A 167 -11.12 -14.55 0.79
CA VAL A 167 -10.80 -13.70 -0.38
C VAL A 167 -9.38 -13.17 -0.28
N HIS A 168 -8.98 -12.67 0.89
CA HIS A 168 -7.60 -12.20 1.08
C HIS A 168 -6.61 -13.35 0.93
N CYS A 169 -6.80 -14.45 1.65
CA CYS A 169 -5.86 -15.57 1.56
C CYS A 169 -5.71 -16.08 0.11
N ALA A 170 -6.80 -16.26 -0.63
CA ALA A 170 -6.75 -16.85 -1.96
C ALA A 170 -5.91 -16.04 -2.96
N TYR A 171 -6.02 -14.70 -2.91
CA TYR A 171 -5.29 -13.79 -3.80
C TYR A 171 -3.86 -13.49 -3.33
N CYS A 172 -3.50 -13.84 -2.10
CA CYS A 172 -2.24 -13.43 -1.47
C CYS A 172 -1.29 -14.58 -1.13
N ASP A 173 -1.79 -15.82 -1.11
CA ASP A 173 -1.05 -17.00 -0.65
C ASP A 173 -0.96 -18.10 -1.73
N ALA A 174 -0.92 -17.69 -3.01
CA ALA A 174 -0.74 -18.58 -4.15
C ALA A 174 -1.83 -19.67 -4.31
N ALA A 175 -3.08 -19.36 -3.97
CA ALA A 175 -4.19 -20.28 -4.20
C ALA A 175 -4.64 -20.30 -5.67
N TYR A 176 -4.29 -19.27 -6.45
CA TYR A 176 -4.67 -19.14 -7.86
C TYR A 176 -3.45 -19.00 -8.78
N ASP A 177 -3.59 -19.56 -9.98
CA ASP A 177 -2.70 -19.35 -11.11
C ASP A 177 -3.11 -18.10 -11.89
N GLN A 178 -2.16 -17.49 -12.59
CA GLN A 178 -2.47 -16.58 -13.65
C GLN A 178 -3.12 -17.35 -14.82
N VAL A 179 -4.29 -16.90 -15.26
CA VAL A 179 -5.03 -17.53 -16.38
C VAL A 179 -4.10 -17.71 -17.59
N GLY A 180 -4.02 -18.92 -18.14
CA GLY A 180 -3.15 -19.21 -19.30
C GLY A 180 -1.66 -19.43 -18.98
N PHE A 181 -1.25 -19.30 -17.70
CA PHE A 181 0.11 -19.56 -17.23
C PHE A 181 0.06 -20.53 -16.04
N PRO A 182 -0.13 -21.84 -16.30
CA PRO A 182 -0.23 -22.82 -15.23
C PRO A 182 1.08 -22.89 -14.42
N ASN A 183 0.95 -23.04 -13.10
CA ASN A 183 2.02 -22.98 -12.09
C ASN A 183 2.71 -21.62 -11.95
N LEU A 184 2.10 -20.54 -12.45
CA LEU A 184 2.54 -19.18 -12.19
C LEU A 184 1.56 -18.49 -11.24
N ASP A 185 2.00 -18.24 -10.02
CA ASP A 185 1.17 -17.67 -8.96
C ASP A 185 0.61 -16.29 -9.36
N LEU A 186 -0.66 -16.08 -9.04
CA LEU A 186 -1.27 -14.76 -8.97
C LEU A 186 -0.97 -14.15 -7.59
N GLN A 187 -0.44 -12.93 -7.58
CA GLN A 187 -0.16 -12.18 -6.34
C GLN A 187 -0.64 -10.73 -6.51
N ILE A 188 -1.38 -10.22 -5.52
CA ILE A 188 -1.87 -8.83 -5.51
C ILE A 188 -1.02 -7.89 -4.66
N HIS A 189 -0.13 -8.46 -3.84
CA HIS A 189 0.88 -7.74 -3.06
C HIS A 189 2.17 -7.52 -3.87
N ASN A 190 3.03 -6.67 -3.31
CA ASN A 190 4.35 -6.30 -3.80
C ASN A 190 4.33 -5.85 -5.27
N CYS A 191 3.26 -5.18 -5.68
CA CYS A 191 3.05 -4.71 -7.05
C CYS A 191 2.02 -3.58 -7.13
N TRP A 192 1.88 -2.99 -8.32
CA TRP A 192 0.93 -1.90 -8.60
C TRP A 192 -0.56 -2.24 -8.40
N LEU A 193 -0.93 -3.51 -8.16
CA LEU A 193 -2.32 -3.94 -7.96
C LEU A 193 -2.75 -3.87 -6.50
N PHE A 194 -1.81 -3.65 -5.57
CA PHE A 194 -2.05 -3.58 -4.13
C PHE A 194 -3.22 -2.66 -3.76
N PHE A 195 -3.15 -1.38 -4.12
CA PHE A 195 -4.19 -0.40 -3.80
C PHE A 195 -5.55 -0.70 -4.46
N PRO A 196 -5.66 -0.88 -5.79
CA PRO A 196 -6.97 -1.05 -6.41
C PRO A 196 -7.66 -2.36 -6.03
N TRP A 197 -6.91 -3.45 -5.81
CA TRP A 197 -7.50 -4.71 -5.33
C TRP A 197 -8.09 -4.54 -3.93
N HIS A 198 -7.32 -3.97 -2.99
CA HIS A 198 -7.80 -3.74 -1.61
C HIS A 198 -8.97 -2.75 -1.56
N ARG A 199 -9.00 -1.72 -2.43
CA ARG A 199 -10.15 -0.81 -2.54
C ARG A 199 -11.43 -1.56 -2.89
N PHE A 200 -11.40 -2.47 -3.85
CA PHE A 200 -12.57 -3.27 -4.21
C PHE A 200 -12.94 -4.28 -3.12
N TYR A 201 -11.95 -4.87 -2.47
CA TYR A 201 -12.20 -5.77 -1.35
C TYR A 201 -12.97 -5.06 -0.23
N LEU A 202 -12.50 -3.88 0.19
CA LEU A 202 -13.21 -3.04 1.16
C LEU A 202 -14.57 -2.58 0.66
N TYR A 203 -14.68 -2.22 -0.61
CA TYR A 203 -15.93 -1.75 -1.22
C TYR A 203 -17.06 -2.77 -1.09
N PHE A 204 -16.81 -4.03 -1.48
CA PHE A 204 -17.83 -5.08 -1.36
C PHE A 204 -18.06 -5.50 0.08
N HIS A 205 -17.01 -5.61 0.90
CA HIS A 205 -17.15 -5.92 2.32
C HIS A 205 -18.05 -4.91 3.06
N GLU A 206 -17.82 -3.62 2.84
CA GLU A 206 -18.62 -2.52 3.40
C GLU A 206 -20.10 -2.59 2.96
N ARG A 207 -20.36 -2.93 1.69
CA ARG A 207 -21.73 -3.07 1.18
C ARG A 207 -22.44 -4.30 1.72
N ILE A 208 -21.73 -5.41 1.87
CA ILE A 208 -22.26 -6.63 2.50
C ILE A 208 -22.69 -6.32 3.94
N LEU A 209 -21.82 -5.66 4.73
CA LEU A 209 -22.15 -5.24 6.09
C LEU A 209 -23.40 -4.36 6.14
N GLY A 210 -23.49 -3.34 5.29
CA GLY A 210 -24.66 -2.46 5.19
C GLY A 210 -25.94 -3.22 4.82
N LYS A 211 -25.86 -4.13 3.84
CA LYS A 211 -26.98 -4.98 3.43
C LYS A 211 -27.53 -5.84 4.57
N LEU A 212 -26.64 -6.44 5.38
CA LEU A 212 -27.05 -7.32 6.48
C LEU A 212 -27.85 -6.59 7.57
N ILE A 213 -27.60 -5.29 7.77
CA ILE A 213 -28.35 -4.47 8.74
C ILE A 213 -29.45 -3.61 8.12
N ASN A 214 -29.65 -3.70 6.80
CA ASN A 214 -30.53 -2.84 6.01
C ASN A 214 -30.20 -1.34 6.15
N ASP A 215 -28.92 -1.00 6.09
CA ASP A 215 -28.41 0.37 6.14
C ASP A 215 -27.48 0.63 4.94
N ASP A 216 -28.00 1.28 3.91
CA ASP A 216 -27.24 1.65 2.70
C ASP A 216 -26.31 2.86 2.92
N THR A 217 -26.36 3.46 4.12
CA THR A 217 -25.46 4.55 4.56
C THR A 217 -24.31 4.06 5.43
N PHE A 218 -24.30 2.78 5.82
CA PHE A 218 -23.21 2.18 6.59
C PHE A 218 -21.86 2.41 5.89
N ALA A 219 -20.88 2.88 6.66
CA ALA A 219 -19.52 3.15 6.19
C ALA A 219 -18.52 2.47 7.14
N LEU A 220 -17.56 1.76 6.57
CA LEU A 220 -16.53 1.06 7.33
C LEU A 220 -15.57 2.09 7.98
N PRO A 221 -15.23 1.97 9.27
CA PRO A 221 -14.26 2.87 9.88
C PRO A 221 -12.83 2.61 9.35
N PHE A 222 -11.98 3.63 9.38
CA PHE A 222 -10.54 3.50 9.09
C PHE A 222 -9.70 3.69 10.36
N TRP A 223 -8.65 2.90 10.52
CA TRP A 223 -7.69 3.04 11.62
C TRP A 223 -6.74 4.19 11.31
N ASN A 224 -7.01 5.35 11.90
CA ASN A 224 -6.28 6.61 11.67
C ASN A 224 -4.87 6.64 12.31
N TRP A 225 -4.03 5.62 12.05
CA TRP A 225 -2.69 5.48 12.60
C TRP A 225 -1.70 6.56 12.13
N ASP A 226 -2.07 7.40 11.15
CA ASP A 226 -1.29 8.56 10.71
C ASP A 226 -1.52 9.82 11.57
N ALA A 227 -2.41 9.77 12.57
CA ALA A 227 -2.59 10.84 13.54
C ALA A 227 -2.42 10.35 14.99
N PRO A 228 -1.87 11.17 15.91
CA PRO A 228 -1.56 10.74 17.28
C PRO A 228 -2.69 10.03 18.04
N ASP A 229 -3.91 10.54 17.93
CA ASP A 229 -5.08 9.98 18.64
C ASP A 229 -5.55 8.63 18.06
N GLY A 230 -5.11 8.28 16.85
CA GLY A 230 -5.36 6.99 16.21
C GLY A 230 -4.14 6.05 16.20
N MET A 231 -3.01 6.41 16.82
CA MET A 231 -1.78 5.60 16.88
C MET A 231 -1.82 4.48 17.94
N ALA A 232 -2.98 4.03 18.36
CA ALA A 232 -3.15 2.81 19.16
C ALA A 232 -4.22 1.94 18.48
N LEU A 233 -4.30 0.65 18.86
CA LEU A 233 -5.43 -0.19 18.43
C LEU A 233 -6.74 0.54 18.80
N PRO A 234 -7.67 0.78 17.86
CA PRO A 234 -8.90 1.51 18.20
C PRO A 234 -9.70 0.74 19.27
N ALA A 235 -10.19 1.45 20.29
CA ALA A 235 -10.84 0.82 21.45
C ALA A 235 -12.06 -0.05 21.08
N ILE A 236 -12.72 0.24 19.96
CA ILE A 236 -13.84 -0.56 19.43
C ILE A 236 -13.45 -2.02 19.10
N TYR A 237 -12.16 -2.28 18.87
CA TYR A 237 -11.65 -3.62 18.62
C TYR A 237 -11.17 -4.32 19.91
N ALA A 238 -10.90 -3.58 21.00
CA ALA A 238 -10.29 -4.13 22.21
C ALA A 238 -11.30 -4.77 23.20
N ASN A 239 -12.59 -4.58 23.00
CA ASN A 239 -13.62 -5.12 23.88
C ASN A 239 -13.86 -6.62 23.62
N MET A 240 -13.43 -7.50 24.53
CA MET A 240 -13.55 -8.96 24.41
C MET A 240 -14.97 -9.50 24.18
N SER A 241 -16.00 -8.75 24.58
CA SER A 241 -17.40 -9.14 24.36
C SER A 241 -17.94 -8.72 22.99
N SER A 242 -17.18 -7.91 22.24
CA SER A 242 -17.56 -7.38 20.94
C SER A 242 -17.36 -8.44 19.84
N PRO A 243 -18.24 -8.51 18.84
CA PRO A 243 -18.00 -9.30 17.63
C PRO A 243 -16.80 -8.78 16.80
N LEU A 244 -16.29 -7.58 17.11
CA LEU A 244 -15.11 -6.98 16.49
C LEU A 244 -13.79 -7.43 17.14
N TYR A 245 -13.86 -8.09 18.29
CA TYR A 245 -12.69 -8.59 18.99
C TYR A 245 -12.06 -9.79 18.29
N ASP A 246 -10.74 -9.89 18.44
CA ASP A 246 -9.95 -11.04 18.06
C ASP A 246 -8.93 -11.31 19.19
N GLU A 247 -8.94 -12.54 19.70
CA GLU A 247 -8.03 -13.01 20.76
C GLU A 247 -6.60 -13.25 20.26
N ARG A 248 -6.42 -13.34 18.94
CA ARG A 248 -5.14 -13.61 18.27
C ARG A 248 -4.38 -12.33 17.93
N ARG A 249 -4.63 -11.24 18.63
CA ARG A 249 -3.79 -10.04 18.56
C ARG A 249 -2.64 -10.13 19.55
N ASN A 250 -1.58 -9.35 19.34
CA ASN A 250 -0.52 -9.22 20.32
C ASN A 250 -1.09 -8.70 21.66
N PRO A 251 -0.99 -9.47 22.76
CA PRO A 251 -1.53 -9.04 24.06
C PRO A 251 -0.77 -7.86 24.67
N ALA A 252 0.50 -7.63 24.28
CA ALA A 252 1.29 -6.49 24.73
C ALA A 252 0.89 -5.17 24.03
N HIS A 253 0.26 -5.26 22.86
CA HIS A 253 -0.10 -4.11 22.02
C HIS A 253 -1.56 -3.67 22.15
N GLN A 254 -2.22 -4.05 23.25
CA GLN A 254 -3.56 -3.55 23.56
C GLN A 254 -3.51 -2.06 23.94
N PRO A 255 -4.62 -1.31 23.76
CA PRO A 255 -4.67 0.10 24.14
C PRO A 255 -4.30 0.30 25.61
N PRO A 256 -3.52 1.35 25.96
CA PRO A 256 -3.13 2.49 25.14
C PRO A 256 -1.74 2.36 24.48
N PHE A 257 -1.23 1.15 24.23
CA PHE A 257 0.09 0.96 23.61
C PHE A 257 0.15 1.68 22.26
N THR A 258 1.22 2.45 22.05
CA THR A 258 1.38 3.25 20.84
C THR A 258 2.04 2.41 19.75
N LEU A 259 1.38 2.33 18.60
CA LEU A 259 1.83 1.66 17.40
C LEU A 259 3.18 2.21 16.94
N ASP A 260 4.08 1.30 16.58
CA ASP A 260 5.31 1.62 15.87
C ASP A 260 5.09 1.42 14.36
N LEU A 261 5.02 2.52 13.60
CA LEU A 261 4.79 2.45 12.15
C LEU A 261 5.95 1.81 11.40
N ASP A 262 7.13 1.69 12.03
CA ASP A 262 8.29 1.01 11.48
C ASP A 262 8.70 -0.19 12.35
N TYR A 263 7.71 -0.88 12.93
CA TYR A 263 7.92 -2.06 13.77
C TYR A 263 8.85 -3.10 13.12
N SER A 264 9.75 -3.65 13.94
CA SER A 264 10.78 -4.63 13.53
C SER A 264 10.68 -5.93 14.34
N GLY A 265 9.48 -6.31 14.78
CA GLY A 265 9.28 -7.52 15.59
C GLY A 265 9.75 -7.42 17.05
N THR A 266 10.28 -6.26 17.45
CA THR A 266 10.70 -5.97 18.82
C THR A 266 10.24 -4.59 19.23
N ASP A 267 9.75 -4.48 20.46
CA ASP A 267 9.19 -3.24 20.97
C ASP A 267 10.30 -2.25 21.34
N SER A 268 10.16 -1.02 20.87
CA SER A 268 11.06 0.06 21.22
C SER A 268 10.84 0.50 22.68
N THR A 269 11.92 0.86 23.38
CA THR A 269 11.87 1.35 24.76
C THR A 269 11.78 2.88 24.85
N ILE A 270 11.48 3.56 23.73
CA ILE A 270 11.40 5.01 23.66
C ILE A 270 10.10 5.55 24.29
N PRO A 271 10.09 6.80 24.79
CA PRO A 271 8.87 7.45 25.24
C PRO A 271 7.82 7.58 24.14
N ARG A 272 6.53 7.52 24.51
CA ARG A 272 5.39 7.65 23.60
C ARG A 272 5.48 8.87 22.67
N GLU A 273 5.84 10.03 23.20
CA GLU A 273 5.97 11.26 22.40
C GLU A 273 7.04 11.13 21.31
N GLN A 274 8.13 10.43 21.61
CA GLN A 274 9.18 10.14 20.64
C GLN A 274 8.71 9.14 19.58
N GLN A 275 7.94 8.11 19.96
CA GLN A 275 7.34 7.18 18.98
C GLN A 275 6.35 7.91 18.05
N ILE A 276 5.53 8.82 18.58
CA ILE A 276 4.61 9.64 17.78
C ILE A 276 5.40 10.50 16.78
N ASP A 277 6.43 11.21 17.24
CA ASP A 277 7.28 12.02 16.37
C ASP A 277 7.97 11.17 15.27
N GLN A 278 8.48 9.99 15.60
CA GLN A 278 9.03 9.05 14.62
C GLN A 278 7.97 8.61 13.60
N ASN A 279 6.78 8.21 14.05
CA ASN A 279 5.67 7.83 13.18
C ASN A 279 5.28 8.96 12.20
N LEU A 280 5.21 10.21 12.67
CA LEU A 280 4.90 11.35 11.81
C LEU A 280 5.98 11.58 10.74
N ARG A 281 7.26 11.41 11.09
CA ARG A 281 8.39 11.53 10.14
C ARG A 281 8.41 10.40 9.12
N ILE A 282 8.10 9.18 9.55
CA ILE A 282 7.89 8.04 8.66
C ILE A 282 6.78 8.38 7.67
N MET A 283 5.63 8.87 8.13
CA MET A 283 4.53 9.25 7.25
C MET A 283 4.88 10.37 6.26
N TYR A 284 5.62 11.38 6.71
CA TYR A 284 6.15 12.41 5.81
C TYR A 284 6.99 11.77 4.70
N ARG A 285 7.96 10.90 5.03
CA ARG A 285 8.76 10.22 4.01
C ARG A 285 7.88 9.42 3.06
N GLN A 286 7.01 8.56 3.58
CA GLN A 286 6.26 7.59 2.76
C GLN A 286 5.22 8.24 1.85
N MET A 287 4.68 9.40 2.23
CA MET A 287 3.63 10.10 1.48
C MET A 287 4.14 11.30 0.68
N ILE A 288 5.32 11.85 1.01
CA ILE A 288 5.89 13.04 0.38
C ILE A 288 7.19 12.71 -0.36
N SER A 289 8.27 12.42 0.37
CA SER A 289 9.61 12.33 -0.21
C SER A 289 9.77 11.10 -1.11
N SER A 290 9.29 9.94 -0.64
CA SER A 290 9.45 8.66 -1.32
C SER A 290 8.32 8.34 -2.30
N ALA A 291 7.27 9.16 -2.38
CA ALA A 291 6.07 8.89 -3.18
C ALA A 291 5.81 9.96 -4.26
N LYS A 292 6.87 10.55 -4.83
CA LYS A 292 6.72 11.60 -5.86
C LYS A 292 6.28 11.09 -7.22
N LYS A 293 6.51 9.81 -7.50
CA LYS A 293 6.20 9.15 -8.79
C LYS A 293 5.27 7.97 -8.55
N THR A 294 4.43 7.68 -9.54
CA THR A 294 3.35 6.69 -9.41
C THR A 294 3.88 5.32 -9.00
N GLU A 295 4.95 4.83 -9.63
CA GLU A 295 5.56 3.53 -9.32
C GLU A 295 6.25 3.46 -7.95
N LEU A 296 6.61 4.61 -7.38
CA LEU A 296 7.16 4.66 -6.02
C LEU A 296 6.04 4.59 -4.98
N PHE A 297 4.86 5.11 -5.29
CA PHE A 297 3.70 5.04 -4.41
C PHE A 297 2.96 3.70 -4.52
N PHE A 298 2.58 3.30 -5.74
CA PHE A 298 1.76 2.10 -5.99
C PHE A 298 2.53 0.80 -5.98
N GLY A 299 3.83 0.83 -6.29
CA GLY A 299 4.62 -0.36 -6.57
C GLY A 299 4.80 -0.61 -8.07
N GLN A 300 5.45 -1.71 -8.39
CA GLN A 300 5.95 -1.99 -9.73
C GLN A 300 4.95 -2.66 -10.66
N PRO A 301 5.11 -2.48 -11.99
CA PRO A 301 4.32 -3.16 -12.98
C PRO A 301 4.29 -4.68 -12.80
N TYR A 302 3.09 -5.25 -12.91
CA TYR A 302 2.80 -6.68 -12.84
C TYR A 302 1.72 -7.04 -13.88
N ARG A 303 2.10 -7.86 -14.85
CA ARG A 303 1.29 -8.26 -16.01
C ARG A 303 1.16 -9.77 -16.06
N GLN A 304 0.26 -10.23 -16.91
CA GLN A 304 0.09 -11.65 -17.17
C GLN A 304 1.40 -12.25 -17.71
N GLY A 305 1.85 -13.34 -17.11
CA GLY A 305 3.12 -14.00 -17.42
C GLY A 305 4.32 -13.48 -16.62
N ASP A 306 4.18 -12.38 -15.87
CA ASP A 306 5.23 -11.90 -14.98
C ASP A 306 5.33 -12.78 -13.73
N GLN A 307 6.54 -12.90 -13.18
CA GLN A 307 6.73 -13.45 -11.84
C GLN A 307 6.09 -12.54 -10.79
N PRO A 308 5.55 -13.10 -9.69
CA PRO A 308 5.01 -12.31 -8.59
C PRO A 308 6.10 -11.47 -7.91
N ASP A 309 5.66 -10.54 -7.04
CA ASP A 309 6.50 -9.69 -6.21
C ASP A 309 7.50 -8.76 -6.94
N PRO A 310 7.15 -8.08 -8.05
CA PRO A 310 8.08 -7.22 -8.79
C PRO A 310 8.62 -6.01 -7.99
N GLY A 311 7.92 -5.62 -6.92
CA GLY A 311 8.36 -4.63 -5.95
C GLY A 311 7.21 -3.79 -5.40
N ALA A 312 7.10 -3.76 -4.06
CA ALA A 312 6.11 -2.98 -3.33
C ALA A 312 6.30 -1.46 -3.47
N GLY A 313 5.20 -0.72 -3.30
CA GLY A 313 5.20 0.74 -3.18
C GLY A 313 5.61 1.22 -1.78
N SER A 314 5.69 2.54 -1.61
CA SER A 314 6.13 3.17 -0.35
C SER A 314 5.27 2.74 0.84
N VAL A 315 3.94 2.90 0.71
CA VAL A 315 2.96 2.61 1.78
C VAL A 315 2.85 1.12 2.07
N GLU A 316 2.92 0.27 1.03
CA GLU A 316 2.81 -1.18 1.16
C GLU A 316 3.97 -1.76 1.98
N ASN A 317 5.20 -1.26 1.77
CA ASN A 317 6.33 -1.58 2.64
C ASN A 317 6.06 -1.04 4.06
N VAL A 318 6.02 0.28 4.20
CA VAL A 318 5.89 0.95 5.49
C VAL A 318 4.88 2.09 5.33
N PRO A 319 3.80 2.12 6.13
CA PRO A 319 3.61 1.37 7.38
C PRO A 319 2.78 0.09 7.26
N HIS A 320 2.27 -0.28 6.08
CA HIS A 320 1.35 -1.43 5.95
C HIS A 320 1.94 -2.74 6.52
N GLY A 321 3.12 -3.16 6.07
CA GLY A 321 3.77 -4.38 6.57
C GLY A 321 3.98 -4.38 8.09
N PRO A 322 4.62 -3.34 8.66
CA PRO A 322 4.78 -3.22 10.11
C PRO A 322 3.50 -3.26 10.93
N VAL A 323 2.39 -2.66 10.46
CA VAL A 323 1.12 -2.66 11.22
C VAL A 323 0.51 -4.06 11.31
N HIS A 324 0.63 -4.87 10.26
CA HIS A 324 0.26 -6.30 10.29
C HIS A 324 1.01 -7.04 11.39
N VAL A 325 2.34 -6.95 11.37
CA VAL A 325 3.22 -7.66 12.31
C VAL A 325 3.08 -7.13 13.74
N TRP A 326 2.90 -5.83 13.91
CA TRP A 326 2.63 -5.23 15.22
C TRP A 326 1.30 -5.74 15.79
N THR A 327 0.28 -5.95 14.97
CA THR A 327 -1.04 -6.37 15.45
C THR A 327 -1.11 -7.90 15.71
N GLY A 328 -0.47 -8.71 14.86
CA GLY A 328 -0.46 -10.17 14.95
C GLY A 328 0.16 -10.70 16.25
N ASN A 329 -0.30 -11.85 16.75
CA ASN A 329 0.19 -12.40 18.01
C ASN A 329 1.52 -13.14 17.82
N PRO A 330 2.65 -12.63 18.36
CA PRO A 330 3.97 -13.26 18.18
C PRO A 330 4.11 -14.60 18.92
N SER A 331 3.15 -14.96 19.77
CA SER A 331 3.13 -16.27 20.45
C SER A 331 2.50 -17.37 19.59
N LEU A 332 1.81 -17.01 18.51
CA LEU A 332 1.25 -17.98 17.57
C LEU A 332 2.30 -18.34 16.50
N PRO A 333 2.25 -19.57 15.94
CA PRO A 333 3.34 -20.11 15.13
C PRO A 333 3.73 -19.26 13.93
N ASN A 334 2.80 -18.51 13.36
CA ASN A 334 2.98 -17.73 12.15
C ASN A 334 2.60 -16.25 12.33
N GLY A 335 2.44 -15.78 13.57
CA GLY A 335 2.03 -14.40 13.86
C GLY A 335 0.54 -14.13 13.61
N GLU A 336 -0.29 -15.16 13.60
CA GLU A 336 -1.74 -15.06 13.34
C GLU A 336 -2.42 -14.07 14.32
N ASP A 337 -3.54 -13.44 13.96
CA ASP A 337 -4.13 -13.44 12.61
C ASP A 337 -3.48 -12.34 11.73
N MET A 338 -3.42 -11.07 12.18
CA MET A 338 -2.90 -9.94 11.38
C MET A 338 -1.45 -10.06 10.88
N GLY A 339 -0.59 -10.86 11.50
CA GLY A 339 0.84 -10.95 11.12
C GLY A 339 1.13 -11.77 9.87
N ASN A 340 0.13 -12.39 9.24
CA ASN A 340 0.31 -13.25 8.07
C ASN A 340 -0.86 -13.11 7.08
N PHE A 341 -0.58 -13.05 5.77
CA PHE A 341 -1.62 -12.80 4.77
C PHE A 341 -2.72 -13.86 4.73
N TYR A 342 -2.43 -15.13 4.99
CA TYR A 342 -3.47 -16.17 4.93
C TYR A 342 -4.53 -16.02 6.04
N SER A 343 -4.20 -15.34 7.13
CA SER A 343 -5.06 -15.20 8.31
C SER A 343 -5.44 -13.76 8.63
N ALA A 344 -4.77 -12.75 8.09
CA ALA A 344 -4.93 -11.35 8.50
C ALA A 344 -6.38 -10.87 8.50
N ALA A 345 -7.15 -11.19 7.46
CA ALA A 345 -8.54 -10.76 7.32
C ALA A 345 -9.53 -11.47 8.27
N ARG A 346 -9.08 -12.45 9.07
CA ARG A 346 -9.90 -13.04 10.16
C ARG A 346 -10.09 -12.05 11.31
N ASP A 347 -9.18 -11.09 11.45
CA ASP A 347 -9.29 -10.01 12.42
C ASP A 347 -10.14 -8.86 11.84
N PRO A 348 -11.27 -8.45 12.45
CA PRO A 348 -12.04 -7.29 12.01
C PRO A 348 -11.26 -5.96 11.95
N ALA A 349 -10.13 -5.83 12.65
CA ALA A 349 -9.23 -4.67 12.58
C ALA A 349 -8.49 -4.57 11.23
N PHE A 350 -8.32 -5.69 10.51
CA PHE A 350 -7.78 -5.73 9.15
C PHE A 350 -8.47 -4.72 8.23
N PHE A 351 -9.80 -4.72 8.24
CA PHE A 351 -10.62 -3.90 7.36
C PHE A 351 -10.47 -2.41 7.69
N ALA A 352 -10.26 -2.04 8.96
CA ALA A 352 -9.96 -0.66 9.33
C ALA A 352 -8.52 -0.25 9.01
N HIS A 353 -7.54 -1.15 9.19
CA HIS A 353 -6.16 -0.91 8.76
C HIS A 353 -6.12 -0.60 7.27
N HIS A 354 -6.69 -1.49 6.44
CA HIS A 354 -6.79 -1.30 4.99
C HIS A 354 -7.69 -0.13 4.60
N GLY A 355 -8.71 0.20 5.40
CA GLY A 355 -9.48 1.44 5.25
C GLY A 355 -8.59 2.69 5.29
N ASN A 356 -7.54 2.70 6.12
CA ASN A 356 -6.59 3.81 6.15
C ASN A 356 -5.52 3.72 5.06
N VAL A 357 -5.11 2.51 4.65
CA VAL A 357 -4.27 2.32 3.45
C VAL A 357 -4.97 2.89 2.21
N ASP A 358 -6.24 2.55 1.99
CA ASP A 358 -7.05 3.10 0.90
C ASP A 358 -7.22 4.63 1.03
N ARG A 359 -7.36 5.14 2.26
CA ARG A 359 -7.35 6.58 2.55
C ARG A 359 -6.02 7.25 2.17
N MET A 360 -4.88 6.58 2.32
CA MET A 360 -3.58 7.11 1.88
C MET A 360 -3.56 7.35 0.38
N TRP A 361 -4.14 6.45 -0.43
CA TRP A 361 -4.29 6.71 -1.87
C TRP A 361 -5.18 7.92 -2.15
N TYR A 362 -6.31 8.04 -1.45
CA TYR A 362 -7.18 9.22 -1.56
C TYR A 362 -6.45 10.53 -1.21
N ILE A 363 -5.67 10.54 -0.13
CA ILE A 363 -4.86 11.70 0.27
C ILE A 363 -3.79 11.99 -0.77
N TRP A 364 -3.04 10.98 -1.20
CA TRP A 364 -1.95 11.13 -2.17
C TRP A 364 -2.44 11.79 -3.46
N ASN A 365 -3.57 11.35 -4.02
CA ASN A 365 -4.21 12.02 -5.17
C ASN A 365 -4.51 13.51 -4.91
N GLY A 366 -4.85 13.87 -3.66
CA GLY A 366 -5.16 15.25 -3.27
C GLY A 366 -3.95 16.11 -2.93
N LEU A 367 -2.75 15.54 -2.73
CA LEU A 367 -1.54 16.29 -2.39
C LEU A 367 -0.93 17.03 -3.59
N ARG A 368 -1.09 16.49 -4.81
CA ARG A 368 -0.52 17.09 -6.04
C ARG A 368 -1.45 16.87 -7.23
N PRO A 369 -1.71 17.89 -8.07
CA PRO A 369 -2.55 17.75 -9.26
C PRO A 369 -2.07 16.70 -10.28
N GLY A 370 -0.78 16.36 -10.28
CA GLY A 370 -0.21 15.34 -11.17
C GLY A 370 -0.44 13.89 -10.73
N ASN A 371 -0.92 13.68 -9.50
CA ASN A 371 -1.12 12.35 -8.92
C ASN A 371 -2.40 11.72 -9.49
N THR A 372 -2.26 11.03 -10.62
CA THR A 372 -3.40 10.45 -11.38
C THR A 372 -3.37 8.93 -11.44
N GLY A 373 -2.42 8.28 -10.76
CA GLY A 373 -2.20 6.83 -10.88
C GLY A 373 -1.49 6.46 -12.19
N PHE A 374 -1.55 5.18 -12.57
CA PHE A 374 -1.02 4.73 -13.86
C PHE A 374 -2.02 5.00 -14.98
N THR A 375 -1.50 5.35 -16.17
CA THR A 375 -2.29 5.41 -17.42
C THR A 375 -2.08 4.19 -18.31
N ASP A 376 -1.27 3.23 -17.84
CA ASP A 376 -0.97 1.98 -18.52
C ASP A 376 -2.25 1.14 -18.68
N ALA A 377 -2.51 0.67 -19.91
CA ALA A 377 -3.69 -0.11 -20.22
C ALA A 377 -3.72 -1.45 -19.46
N ASP A 378 -2.57 -2.08 -19.25
CA ASP A 378 -2.49 -3.37 -18.55
C ASP A 378 -2.83 -3.20 -17.06
N TRP A 379 -2.49 -2.06 -16.46
CA TRP A 379 -2.94 -1.72 -15.11
C TRP A 379 -4.43 -1.42 -15.08
N LEU A 380 -4.91 -0.55 -15.99
CA LEU A 380 -6.31 -0.11 -16.02
C LEU A 380 -7.31 -1.21 -16.36
N ASP A 381 -6.90 -2.20 -17.16
CA ASP A 381 -7.71 -3.36 -17.56
C ASP A 381 -7.45 -4.61 -16.72
N ALA A 382 -6.51 -4.58 -15.77
CA ALA A 382 -6.38 -5.64 -14.77
C ALA A 382 -7.71 -5.82 -14.03
N ALA A 383 -8.12 -7.08 -13.87
CA ALA A 383 -9.46 -7.42 -13.43
C ALA A 383 -9.48 -8.50 -12.36
N PHE A 384 -10.48 -8.43 -11.47
CA PHE A 384 -10.61 -9.31 -10.31
C PHE A 384 -12.07 -9.76 -10.14
N LEU A 385 -12.27 -10.80 -9.34
CA LEU A 385 -13.60 -11.30 -8.98
C LEU A 385 -13.86 -11.12 -7.48
N PHE A 386 -15.03 -10.54 -7.16
CA PHE A 386 -15.56 -10.42 -5.81
C PHE A 386 -17.04 -10.77 -5.80
N TYR A 387 -17.54 -11.31 -4.70
CA TYR A 387 -18.98 -11.41 -4.49
C TYR A 387 -19.54 -10.09 -3.93
N ASP A 388 -20.66 -9.63 -4.48
CA ASP A 388 -21.37 -8.45 -3.99
C ASP A 388 -22.34 -8.76 -2.83
N GLU A 389 -23.03 -7.74 -2.33
CA GLU A 389 -23.99 -7.90 -1.23
C GLU A 389 -25.23 -8.76 -1.57
N ASP A 390 -25.48 -8.99 -2.86
CA ASP A 390 -26.53 -9.88 -3.37
C ASP A 390 -26.00 -11.29 -3.68
N ALA A 391 -24.77 -11.61 -3.26
CA ALA A 391 -24.08 -12.88 -3.52
C ALA A 391 -23.89 -13.19 -5.02
N ARG A 392 -23.79 -12.16 -5.86
CA ARG A 392 -23.43 -12.31 -7.28
C ARG A 392 -21.93 -12.19 -7.46
N LEU A 393 -21.36 -12.98 -8.36
CA LEU A 393 -19.94 -12.91 -8.68
C LEU A 393 -19.69 -11.78 -9.68
N VAL A 394 -18.97 -10.75 -9.25
CA VAL A 394 -18.76 -9.50 -9.99
C VAL A 394 -17.33 -9.40 -10.48
N ARG A 395 -17.16 -9.15 -11.78
CA ARG A 395 -15.88 -8.77 -12.40
C ARG A 395 -15.68 -7.27 -12.29
N VAL A 396 -14.63 -6.86 -11.62
CA VAL A 396 -14.20 -5.44 -11.52
C VAL A 396 -12.94 -5.22 -12.33
N ARG A 397 -12.71 -3.98 -12.77
CA ARG A 397 -11.43 -3.55 -13.35
C ARG A 397 -10.86 -2.40 -12.55
N VAL A 398 -9.54 -2.28 -12.51
CA VAL A 398 -8.84 -1.19 -11.80
C VAL A 398 -9.37 0.20 -12.20
N ARG A 399 -9.63 0.43 -13.50
CA ARG A 399 -10.19 1.71 -13.99
C ARG A 399 -11.51 2.11 -13.33
N ASP A 400 -12.27 1.17 -12.79
CA ASP A 400 -13.58 1.41 -12.21
C ASP A 400 -13.49 1.89 -10.74
N CYS A 401 -12.31 1.89 -10.12
CA CYS A 401 -12.12 2.34 -8.73
C CYS A 401 -11.20 3.54 -8.54
N LEU A 402 -10.78 4.21 -9.61
CA LEU A 402 -9.86 5.36 -9.52
C LEU A 402 -10.44 6.53 -8.72
N ASP A 403 -11.74 6.78 -8.87
CA ASP A 403 -12.48 7.82 -8.15
C ASP A 403 -13.41 7.20 -7.08
N PRO A 404 -13.12 7.37 -5.78
CA PRO A 404 -14.00 6.88 -4.72
C PRO A 404 -15.38 7.54 -4.74
N SER A 405 -15.52 8.74 -5.32
CA SER A 405 -16.82 9.40 -5.44
C SER A 405 -17.75 8.69 -6.41
N ALA A 406 -17.21 8.06 -7.46
CA ALA A 406 -17.95 7.19 -8.38
C ALA A 406 -18.39 5.88 -7.70
N LEU A 407 -17.63 5.41 -6.71
CA LEU A 407 -17.98 4.28 -5.83
C LEU A 407 -18.87 4.69 -4.65
N ARG A 408 -19.26 5.97 -4.56
CA ARG A 408 -20.15 6.53 -3.55
C ARG A 408 -19.64 6.33 -2.12
N PHE A 409 -18.35 6.55 -1.93
CA PHE A 409 -17.78 6.72 -0.60
C PHE A 409 -16.73 7.86 -0.57
N THR A 410 -16.43 8.31 0.64
CA THR A 410 -15.34 9.24 0.97
C THR A 410 -14.88 8.98 2.41
N TYR A 411 -13.95 9.77 2.91
CA TYR A 411 -13.43 9.66 4.27
C TYR A 411 -13.78 10.89 5.08
N GLN A 412 -14.01 10.69 6.37
CA GLN A 412 -14.09 11.77 7.34
C GLN A 412 -12.80 12.61 7.27
N ASP A 413 -12.96 13.92 7.19
CA ASP A 413 -11.82 14.84 7.20
C ASP A 413 -11.24 14.91 8.62
N VAL A 414 -9.97 14.50 8.74
CA VAL A 414 -9.20 14.53 9.99
C VAL A 414 -7.83 15.15 9.69
N GLY A 415 -7.18 15.70 10.70
CA GLY A 415 -5.89 16.37 10.55
C GLY A 415 -4.80 15.45 10.01
N LEU A 416 -3.90 16.02 9.21
CA LEU A 416 -2.70 15.37 8.65
C LEU A 416 -1.43 15.98 9.29
N PRO A 417 -1.15 15.70 10.57
CA PRO A 417 -0.04 16.33 11.30
C PRO A 417 1.34 16.04 10.70
N TRP A 418 1.47 14.94 9.96
CA TRP A 418 2.72 14.53 9.30
C TRP A 418 3.11 15.41 8.10
N LEU A 419 2.23 16.25 7.56
CA LEU A 419 2.55 17.10 6.39
C LEU A 419 3.75 18.02 6.60
N ASN A 420 4.06 18.37 7.85
CA ASN A 420 5.18 19.23 8.21
C ASN A 420 6.27 18.50 9.02
N ALA A 421 6.19 17.17 9.13
CA ALA A 421 7.10 16.36 9.95
C ALA A 421 8.33 15.92 9.14
N LYS A 422 9.02 16.87 8.52
CA LYS A 422 10.22 16.58 7.73
C LYS A 422 11.32 15.96 8.62
N PRO A 423 11.93 14.81 8.22
CA PRO A 423 13.02 14.20 8.96
C PRO A 423 14.22 15.14 9.15
N PRO A 424 14.87 15.13 10.33
CA PRO A 424 16.13 15.85 10.53
C PRO A 424 17.31 15.06 9.96
N SER A 425 18.33 15.76 9.47
CA SER A 425 19.62 15.18 9.09
C SER A 425 20.59 15.18 10.28
N GLU A 426 21.49 14.21 10.32
CA GLU A 426 22.61 14.18 11.24
C GLU A 426 23.85 14.83 10.61
N THR A 427 24.77 15.33 11.45
CA THR A 427 26.01 15.93 10.98
C THR A 427 27.16 14.94 11.10
N GLY A 428 27.98 14.83 10.06
CA GLY A 428 29.21 14.06 10.09
C GLY A 428 29.58 13.45 8.74
N SER A 429 30.77 12.86 8.68
CA SER A 429 31.24 12.17 7.47
C SER A 429 30.60 10.79 7.36
N PRO A 430 30.17 10.36 6.15
CA PRO A 430 29.63 9.04 5.91
C PRO A 430 30.53 7.92 6.42
N ALA A 431 29.92 6.85 6.96
CA ALA A 431 30.62 5.61 7.27
C ALA A 431 31.27 5.02 6.01
N PRO A 432 32.48 4.42 6.11
CA PRO A 432 33.16 3.88 4.95
C PRO A 432 32.40 2.70 4.34
N ALA A 433 32.42 2.61 3.01
CA ALA A 433 31.92 1.45 2.28
C ALA A 433 32.92 0.29 2.40
N THR A 434 32.61 -0.68 3.26
CA THR A 434 33.46 -1.86 3.53
C THR A 434 32.89 -3.18 3.01
N GLY A 435 31.68 -3.16 2.45
CA GLY A 435 30.98 -4.33 1.92
C GLY A 435 30.99 -4.40 0.39
N ALA A 436 30.53 -5.53 -0.12
CA ALA A 436 30.29 -5.79 -1.54
C ALA A 436 28.98 -6.57 -1.71
N LEU A 437 28.41 -6.54 -2.91
CA LEU A 437 27.22 -7.31 -3.29
C LEU A 437 27.58 -8.26 -4.46
N PRO A 438 26.93 -9.43 -4.59
CA PRO A 438 25.82 -9.93 -3.76
C PRO A 438 26.23 -10.28 -2.33
N ALA A 439 25.34 -10.08 -1.36
CA ALA A 439 25.59 -10.44 0.03
C ALA A 439 24.31 -10.83 0.78
N THR A 440 24.45 -11.81 1.68
CA THR A 440 23.43 -12.12 2.69
C THR A 440 23.45 -11.06 3.80
N LEU A 441 22.29 -10.56 4.19
CA LEU A 441 22.16 -9.47 5.16
C LEU A 441 22.19 -9.97 6.62
N SER A 442 23.17 -10.80 6.97
CA SER A 442 23.38 -11.23 8.37
C SER A 442 23.94 -10.11 9.27
N GLN A 443 24.46 -9.05 8.64
CA GLN A 443 24.97 -7.83 9.28
C GLN A 443 24.80 -6.65 8.33
N THR A 444 25.07 -5.42 8.81
CA THR A 444 25.02 -4.23 7.97
C THR A 444 26.02 -4.31 6.81
N VAL A 445 25.53 -4.19 5.58
CA VAL A 445 26.35 -4.13 4.36
C VAL A 445 26.40 -2.68 3.88
N ARG A 446 27.61 -2.15 3.68
CA ARG A 446 27.82 -0.78 3.16
C ARG A 446 28.51 -0.81 1.81
N VAL A 447 27.87 -0.24 0.80
CA VAL A 447 28.40 -0.18 -0.58
C VAL A 447 28.49 1.25 -1.08
N ALA A 448 29.57 1.56 -1.80
CA ALA A 448 29.69 2.82 -2.50
C ALA A 448 28.92 2.75 -3.81
N VAL A 449 28.07 3.74 -4.09
CA VAL A 449 27.25 3.81 -5.30
C VAL A 449 27.54 5.11 -6.03
N THR A 450 27.99 4.99 -7.28
CA THR A 450 28.25 6.15 -8.14
C THR A 450 26.96 6.68 -8.74
N ARG A 451 26.72 7.97 -8.58
CA ARG A 451 25.56 8.69 -9.12
C ARG A 451 25.84 9.13 -10.56
N PRO A 452 24.95 8.88 -11.53
CA PRO A 452 25.17 9.32 -12.91
C PRO A 452 25.22 10.85 -13.06
N ARG A 453 24.34 11.57 -12.36
CA ARG A 453 24.26 13.04 -12.34
C ARG A 453 24.32 13.57 -10.91
N THR A 454 24.80 14.80 -10.74
CA THR A 454 24.94 15.51 -9.46
C THR A 454 24.48 16.95 -9.63
N SER A 455 24.20 17.65 -8.53
CA SER A 455 23.87 19.09 -8.50
C SER A 455 22.73 19.46 -9.46
N ARG A 456 21.68 18.62 -9.52
CA ARG A 456 20.56 18.83 -10.45
C ARG A 456 19.72 20.00 -9.97
N SER A 457 19.22 20.79 -10.91
CA SER A 457 18.29 21.88 -10.60
C SER A 457 16.98 21.35 -10.03
N ARG A 458 16.26 22.22 -9.31
CA ARG A 458 14.92 21.88 -8.78
C ARG A 458 13.97 21.40 -9.87
N ARG A 459 14.00 22.04 -11.06
CA ARG A 459 13.15 21.65 -12.18
C ARG A 459 13.45 20.23 -12.67
N GLU A 460 14.74 19.90 -12.81
CA GLU A 460 15.15 18.55 -13.23
C GLU A 460 14.73 17.48 -12.22
N LYS A 461 14.78 17.78 -10.92
CA LYS A 461 14.34 16.87 -9.84
C LYS A 461 12.82 16.70 -9.81
N GLU A 462 12.04 17.74 -10.14
CA GLU A 462 10.58 17.67 -10.23
C GLU A 462 10.13 16.87 -11.47
N GLU A 463 10.81 17.07 -12.61
CA GLU A 463 10.56 16.34 -13.85
C GLU A 463 11.00 14.88 -13.75
N GLU A 464 12.14 14.60 -13.12
CA GLU A 464 12.73 13.26 -13.08
C GLU A 464 13.33 12.94 -11.70
N GLU A 465 12.73 11.99 -11.01
CA GLU A 465 13.17 11.54 -9.68
C GLU A 465 14.42 10.66 -9.82
N GLU A 466 15.42 10.87 -8.96
CA GLU A 466 16.54 9.96 -8.80
C GLU A 466 16.16 8.88 -7.80
N VAL A 467 16.24 7.64 -8.26
CA VAL A 467 15.72 6.47 -7.55
C VAL A 467 16.86 5.53 -7.21
N LEU A 468 16.98 5.21 -5.93
CA LEU A 468 17.83 4.14 -5.44
C LEU A 468 17.11 2.79 -5.63
N CYS A 469 17.67 1.91 -6.44
CA CYS A 469 17.16 0.56 -6.68
C CYS A 469 17.99 -0.45 -5.89
N VAL A 470 17.33 -1.23 -5.05
CA VAL A 470 17.89 -2.44 -4.41
C VAL A 470 17.34 -3.64 -5.15
N GLU A 471 18.22 -4.44 -5.74
CA GLU A 471 17.86 -5.45 -6.74
C GLU A 471 18.36 -6.83 -6.38
N GLY A 472 17.68 -7.84 -6.93
CA GLY A 472 17.98 -9.24 -6.64
C GLY A 472 17.82 -9.52 -5.15
N ILE A 473 16.77 -8.98 -4.53
CA ILE A 473 16.40 -9.32 -3.16
C ILE A 473 15.81 -10.72 -3.22
N GLU A 474 16.53 -11.70 -2.70
CA GLU A 474 16.10 -13.09 -2.61
C GLU A 474 15.83 -13.44 -1.15
N VAL A 475 14.61 -13.86 -0.85
CA VAL A 475 14.16 -14.24 0.50
C VAL A 475 13.97 -15.75 0.53
N ALA A 476 14.84 -16.44 1.27
CA ALA A 476 14.84 -17.90 1.32
C ALA A 476 13.70 -18.50 2.17
N ASP A 477 13.25 -17.76 3.18
CA ASP A 477 12.16 -18.16 4.09
C ASP A 477 11.16 -17.02 4.18
N HIS A 478 10.19 -17.04 3.26
CA HIS A 478 9.16 -16.02 3.07
C HIS A 478 7.94 -16.21 4.00
N LEU A 479 7.96 -17.25 4.84
CA LEU A 479 6.99 -17.47 5.93
C LEU A 479 7.37 -16.70 7.20
N LYS A 480 8.51 -16.00 7.20
CA LYS A 480 8.95 -15.11 8.26
C LYS A 480 8.87 -13.67 7.82
N PHE A 481 8.58 -12.79 8.78
CA PHE A 481 8.65 -11.37 8.52
C PHE A 481 10.11 -10.97 8.28
N VAL A 482 10.35 -10.41 7.10
CA VAL A 482 11.66 -9.94 6.68
C VAL A 482 11.65 -8.42 6.67
N LYS A 483 12.64 -7.83 7.33
CA LYS A 483 12.82 -6.38 7.29
C LYS A 483 14.27 -5.96 7.30
N PHE A 484 14.62 -5.02 6.42
CA PHE A 484 15.87 -4.27 6.51
C PHE A 484 15.66 -2.82 6.09
N ASP A 485 16.42 -1.92 6.70
CA ASP A 485 16.37 -0.50 6.38
C ASP A 485 17.47 -0.15 5.37
N VAL A 486 17.18 0.87 4.56
CA VAL A 486 18.10 1.41 3.56
C VAL A 486 18.42 2.84 3.92
N PHE A 487 19.71 3.09 4.17
CA PHE A 487 20.20 4.43 4.46
C PHE A 487 21.23 4.90 3.45
N VAL A 488 21.35 6.21 3.30
CA VAL A 488 22.32 6.89 2.46
C VAL A 488 23.17 7.81 3.34
N ASN A 489 24.50 7.68 3.23
CA ASN A 489 25.49 8.55 3.87
C ASN A 489 25.38 8.67 5.41
N VAL A 490 24.94 7.60 6.10
CA VAL A 490 24.90 7.56 7.57
C VAL A 490 26.26 7.94 8.17
N PRO A 491 26.33 8.92 9.11
CA PRO A 491 27.58 9.35 9.71
C PRO A 491 28.31 8.23 10.47
N SER A 492 29.65 8.22 10.44
CA SER A 492 30.46 7.22 11.15
C SER A 492 30.31 7.24 12.69
N GLN A 493 29.91 8.39 13.23
CA GLN A 493 29.80 8.64 14.68
C GLN A 493 28.34 8.59 15.17
N SER A 494 27.38 8.37 14.28
CA SER A 494 25.99 8.21 14.68
C SER A 494 25.84 6.94 15.52
N GLY A 495 24.87 6.93 16.45
CA GLY A 495 24.41 5.68 17.05
C GLY A 495 23.77 4.76 16.01
N ALA A 496 22.92 3.82 16.46
CA ALA A 496 22.08 3.08 15.53
C ALA A 496 21.20 4.07 14.74
N ALA A 497 21.41 4.14 13.43
CA ALA A 497 20.65 5.05 12.56
C ALA A 497 19.15 4.79 12.72
N THR A 498 18.41 5.86 13.00
CA THR A 498 16.96 5.79 13.20
C THR A 498 16.23 5.86 11.86
N PRO A 499 15.22 5.00 11.64
CA PRO A 499 14.33 5.10 10.48
C PRO A 499 13.57 6.43 10.36
N ALA A 500 13.63 7.30 11.36
CA ALA A 500 13.04 8.64 11.32
C ALA A 500 14.01 9.76 10.93
N ALA A 501 15.25 9.44 10.55
CA ALA A 501 16.26 10.39 10.10
C ALA A 501 16.20 10.64 8.58
N ALA A 502 16.74 11.77 8.13
CA ALA A 502 16.78 12.14 6.72
C ALA A 502 17.61 11.17 5.88
N GLU A 503 18.64 10.56 6.46
CA GLU A 503 19.51 9.56 5.83
C GLU A 503 18.76 8.26 5.49
N CYS A 504 17.57 8.02 6.06
CA CYS A 504 16.79 6.82 5.79
C CYS A 504 15.96 6.98 4.51
N ALA A 505 16.38 6.29 3.44
CA ALA A 505 15.67 6.26 2.16
C ALA A 505 14.33 5.50 2.27
N GLY A 506 14.26 4.52 3.18
CA GLY A 506 13.08 3.71 3.46
C GLY A 506 13.49 2.33 3.99
N SER A 507 12.52 1.43 4.01
CA SER A 507 12.72 0.05 4.46
C SER A 507 12.06 -0.91 3.48
N VAL A 508 12.64 -2.10 3.36
CA VAL A 508 11.99 -3.26 2.74
C VAL A 508 11.38 -4.05 3.88
N ALA A 509 10.06 -4.18 3.90
CA ALA A 509 9.30 -4.89 4.93
C ALA A 509 8.33 -5.84 4.25
N LEU A 510 8.63 -7.13 4.31
CA LEU A 510 7.90 -8.18 3.60
C LEU A 510 7.12 -9.01 4.61
N THR A 511 5.80 -8.85 4.61
CA THR A 511 4.89 -9.64 5.44
C THR A 511 4.89 -11.10 4.96
N PRO A 512 4.87 -12.07 5.90
CA PRO A 512 4.73 -13.48 5.58
C PRO A 512 3.53 -13.78 4.68
N HIS A 513 3.75 -14.66 3.71
CA HIS A 513 2.70 -15.21 2.85
C HIS A 513 3.16 -16.55 2.28
N ALA A 514 2.24 -17.38 1.80
CA ALA A 514 2.61 -18.61 1.12
C ALA A 514 2.98 -18.37 -0.35
N VAL A 515 3.91 -19.18 -0.85
CA VAL A 515 4.22 -19.27 -2.30
C VAL A 515 4.35 -20.74 -2.67
N ARG A 516 4.02 -21.08 -3.92
CA ARG A 516 4.20 -22.46 -4.37
C ARG A 516 5.66 -22.73 -4.70
N PRO A 517 6.18 -23.93 -4.40
CA PRO A 517 7.54 -24.29 -4.79
C PRO A 517 7.64 -24.33 -6.33
N GLY A 518 8.46 -23.46 -6.92
CA GLY A 518 8.76 -23.47 -8.36
C GLY A 518 9.98 -24.36 -8.70
N GLU A 519 10.30 -24.47 -10.00
CA GLU A 519 11.49 -25.19 -10.50
C GLU A 519 12.84 -24.58 -10.05
N GLY A 520 12.81 -23.46 -9.30
CA GLY A 520 13.99 -22.77 -8.73
C GLY A 520 14.08 -22.78 -7.19
N GLY A 521 13.21 -23.51 -6.50
CA GLY A 521 13.14 -23.53 -5.03
C GLY A 521 12.04 -22.66 -4.44
N ARG A 522 12.06 -22.46 -3.12
CA ARG A 522 11.04 -21.73 -2.33
C ARG A 522 11.29 -20.23 -2.19
N ALA A 523 12.36 -19.70 -2.79
CA ALA A 523 12.77 -18.33 -2.53
C ALA A 523 11.93 -17.32 -3.33
N VAL A 524 11.45 -16.29 -2.64
CA VAL A 524 10.78 -15.15 -3.27
C VAL A 524 11.83 -14.15 -3.75
N ARG A 525 11.63 -13.60 -4.95
CA ARG A 525 12.52 -12.61 -5.54
C ARG A 525 11.78 -11.30 -5.74
N THR A 526 12.37 -10.21 -5.27
CA THR A 526 11.79 -8.89 -5.39
C THR A 526 12.86 -7.81 -5.61
N ALA A 527 12.40 -6.57 -5.72
CA ALA A 527 13.22 -5.37 -5.80
C ALA A 527 12.55 -4.22 -5.05
N ALA A 528 13.35 -3.30 -4.52
CA ALA A 528 12.87 -2.11 -3.83
C ALA A 528 13.38 -0.84 -4.50
N ARG A 529 12.56 0.21 -4.50
CA ARG A 529 12.86 1.50 -5.14
C ARG A 529 12.54 2.63 -4.19
N PHE A 530 13.49 3.54 -4.01
CA PHE A 530 13.36 4.67 -3.10
C PHE A 530 13.69 5.97 -3.85
N GLY A 531 12.77 6.92 -3.88
CA GLY A 531 13.07 8.28 -4.36
C GLY A 531 14.02 8.97 -3.37
N ILE A 532 15.16 9.46 -3.85
CA ILE A 532 16.22 10.01 -3.00
C ILE A 532 16.54 11.48 -3.30
N CYS A 533 15.80 12.19 -4.16
CA CYS A 533 16.13 13.60 -4.43
C CYS A 533 16.04 14.46 -3.17
N ASP A 534 14.91 14.36 -2.44
CA ASP A 534 14.72 15.14 -1.21
C ASP A 534 15.71 14.71 -0.14
N LEU A 535 15.97 13.40 -0.03
CA LEU A 535 16.98 12.87 0.86
C LEU A 535 18.34 13.51 0.61
N LEU A 536 18.81 13.51 -0.65
CA LEU A 536 20.14 14.02 -1.01
C LEU A 536 20.27 15.52 -0.78
N ASP A 537 19.17 16.27 -0.96
CA ASP A 537 19.11 17.69 -0.63
C ASP A 537 19.18 17.91 0.89
N ASP A 538 18.48 17.09 1.67
CA ASP A 538 18.37 17.21 3.12
C ASP A 538 19.67 16.91 3.82
N ILE A 539 20.42 15.90 3.36
CA ILE A 539 21.73 15.54 3.93
C ILE A 539 22.90 16.32 3.28
N GLY A 540 22.62 17.21 2.32
CA GLY A 540 23.64 18.01 1.64
C GLY A 540 24.54 17.22 0.67
N ALA A 541 24.11 16.04 0.21
CA ALA A 541 24.88 15.13 -0.64
C ALA A 541 24.59 15.26 -2.15
N ASP A 542 23.70 16.18 -2.58
CA ASP A 542 23.37 16.30 -4.01
C ASP A 542 24.57 16.66 -4.91
N GLY A 543 25.59 17.33 -4.36
CA GLY A 543 26.85 17.60 -5.07
C GLY A 543 27.81 16.41 -5.16
N GLU A 544 27.57 15.34 -4.41
CA GLU A 544 28.51 14.22 -4.29
C GLU A 544 28.35 13.22 -5.45
N LYS A 545 29.46 12.85 -6.09
CA LYS A 545 29.48 11.89 -7.19
C LYS A 545 29.25 10.45 -6.73
N THR A 546 29.62 10.14 -5.50
CA THR A 546 29.50 8.82 -4.89
C THR A 546 28.87 8.97 -3.54
N ILE A 547 27.88 8.12 -3.25
CA ILE A 547 27.23 8.01 -1.95
C ILE A 547 27.52 6.64 -1.35
N VAL A 548 27.37 6.49 -0.03
CA VAL A 548 27.44 5.21 0.67
C VAL A 548 26.04 4.75 1.03
N VAL A 549 25.63 3.60 0.51
CA VAL A 549 24.35 2.96 0.84
C VAL A 549 24.59 1.91 1.92
N SER A 550 23.84 2.00 3.01
CA SER A 550 23.86 1.02 4.10
C SER A 550 22.57 0.21 4.10
N LEU A 551 22.69 -1.11 3.93
CA LEU A 551 21.62 -2.08 4.09
C LEU A 551 21.70 -2.64 5.52
N VAL A 552 20.73 -2.30 6.36
CA VAL A 552 20.75 -2.61 7.80
C VAL A 552 19.68 -3.64 8.11
N PRO A 553 20.03 -4.93 8.33
CA PRO A 553 19.05 -5.95 8.67
C PRO A 553 18.39 -5.67 10.02
N ARG A 554 17.07 -5.86 10.09
CA ARG A 554 16.26 -5.70 11.31
C ARG A 554 15.58 -6.99 11.73
N CYS A 555 14.99 -7.71 10.78
CA CYS A 555 14.29 -8.98 11.02
C CYS A 555 14.71 -9.99 9.96
N ALA A 556 15.09 -11.20 10.40
CA ALA A 556 15.42 -12.33 9.52
C ALA A 556 16.40 -11.99 8.38
N GLY A 557 17.35 -11.07 8.60
CA GLY A 557 18.29 -10.64 7.56
C GLY A 557 19.23 -11.75 7.06
N ASP A 558 19.45 -12.78 7.88
CA ASP A 558 20.18 -14.00 7.52
C ASP A 558 19.47 -14.86 6.47
N THR A 559 18.18 -14.64 6.21
CA THR A 559 17.42 -15.30 5.14
C THR A 559 17.35 -14.47 3.85
N VAL A 560 17.94 -13.26 3.84
CA VAL A 560 17.87 -12.32 2.72
C VAL A 560 19.22 -12.18 2.05
N THR A 561 19.26 -12.38 0.74
CA THR A 561 20.41 -12.01 -0.10
C THR A 561 20.03 -10.84 -0.99
N VAL A 562 20.91 -9.84 -1.11
CA VAL A 562 20.74 -8.72 -2.04
C VAL A 562 21.76 -8.85 -3.15
N GLY A 563 21.30 -8.79 -4.40
CA GLY A 563 22.13 -8.92 -5.59
C GLY A 563 22.93 -7.67 -5.95
N GLY A 564 22.32 -6.48 -5.79
CA GLY A 564 22.97 -5.23 -6.17
C GLY A 564 22.20 -3.98 -5.74
N VAL A 565 22.89 -2.85 -5.82
CA VAL A 565 22.31 -1.52 -5.60
C VAL A 565 22.75 -0.60 -6.72
N ARG A 566 21.82 0.16 -7.30
CA ARG A 566 22.11 1.13 -8.37
C ARG A 566 21.20 2.35 -8.32
N ILE A 567 21.58 3.38 -9.09
CA ILE A 567 20.76 4.58 -9.29
C ILE A 567 20.09 4.53 -10.65
N GLN A 568 18.79 4.83 -10.67
CA GLN A 568 18.00 5.04 -11.88
C GLN A 568 17.27 6.39 -11.82
N TYR A 569 16.60 6.73 -12.93
CA TYR A 569 15.85 7.96 -13.04
C TYR A 569 14.46 7.67 -13.60
N VAL A 570 13.47 8.25 -12.95
CA VAL A 570 12.05 8.01 -13.20
C VAL A 570 11.36 9.32 -13.52
N LYS A 571 10.63 9.36 -14.64
CA LYS A 571 9.91 10.56 -15.11
C LYS A 571 8.50 10.67 -14.54
#